data_AF-A0A6J2UUX2-F1
#
_entry.id   AF-A0A6J2UUX2-F1
#
_cell.length_a   1.000
_cell.length_b   1.000
_cell.length_c   1.000
_cell.angle_alpha   90.00
_cell.angle_beta   90.00
_cell.angle_gamma   90.00
#
_symmetry.space_group_name_H-M   'P 1'
#
loop_
_entity.id
_entity.type
_entity.pdbx_description
1 polymer ?
#
loop_
_entity_poly.entity_id
_entity_poly.type
_entity_poly.pdbx_seq_one_letter_code
_entity_poly.pdbx_strand_id
1 'polypeptide(L)'
;MSGEESECVSRKTRGGLSIVNYLVLICALVLWISSQHTLSKDIKTEVLQRCEKYNENDCQKIWTAFEQAYVGRDTCDVPVENYDTLIDTVKQEIQCDKTLFWSKSKDLAHAFTKKRKCKMTLEDTLLGYMLDGLTWCSKPGSEETLNCGCPEWTKCGNNPVSSFWKRASANFAASTCGHASVLLNASAKPPYDPDR
;
A
#
# COMPACT_ATOMS: atom_id res chain seq x y z
N MET A 1 82.37 -28.73 23.67
CA MET A 1 80.92 -28.45 23.88
C MET A 1 80.66 -27.05 23.35
N SER A 2 79.50 -26.83 22.71
CA SER A 2 79.18 -25.72 21.80
C SER A 2 79.52 -26.09 20.35
N GLY A 3 78.61 -26.35 19.42
CA GLY A 3 77.21 -25.92 19.31
C GLY A 3 77.13 -24.79 18.30
N GLU A 4 76.94 -25.12 17.02
CA GLU A 4 76.59 -24.19 15.94
C GLU A 4 75.09 -24.35 15.66
N GLU A 5 74.31 -23.32 16.00
CA GLU A 5 72.92 -23.15 15.55
C GLU A 5 72.90 -22.46 14.19
N SER A 6 72.10 -22.99 13.28
CA SER A 6 71.78 -22.40 11.97
C SER A 6 70.39 -21.77 12.04
N GLU A 7 70.30 -20.45 11.90
CA GLU A 7 69.03 -19.73 11.80
C GLU A 7 68.59 -19.54 10.35
N CYS A 8 67.33 -19.86 10.07
CA CYS A 8 66.65 -19.80 8.78
C CYS A 8 66.28 -18.35 8.38
N VAL A 9 66.53 -18.00 7.12
CA VAL A 9 65.96 -16.80 6.47
C VAL A 9 64.54 -17.11 5.98
N SER A 10 63.52 -16.43 6.53
CA SER A 10 62.14 -16.51 6.06
C SER A 10 61.76 -15.30 5.21
N ARG A 11 61.31 -15.57 3.96
CA ARG A 11 60.83 -14.58 2.98
C ARG A 11 59.50 -13.96 3.43
N LYS A 12 59.44 -12.63 3.42
CA LYS A 12 58.22 -11.83 3.64
C LYS A 12 57.29 -11.92 2.43
N THR A 13 56.21 -12.69 2.54
CA THR A 13 55.09 -12.66 1.58
C THR A 13 54.29 -11.37 1.77
N ARG A 14 54.17 -10.57 0.70
CA ARG A 14 53.28 -9.42 0.60
C ARG A 14 51.83 -9.90 0.75
N GLY A 15 51.17 -9.51 1.83
CA GLY A 15 49.76 -9.80 2.07
C GLY A 15 48.89 -9.24 0.94
N GLY A 16 48.23 -10.13 0.21
CA GLY A 16 47.16 -9.77 -0.72
C GLY A 16 46.00 -9.22 0.11
N LEU A 17 45.85 -7.90 0.12
CA LEU A 17 44.66 -7.25 0.65
C LEU A 17 43.51 -7.66 -0.29
N SER A 18 42.67 -8.50 0.28
CA SER A 18 41.94 -9.57 -0.40
C SER A 18 40.91 -9.04 -1.40
N ILE A 19 41.00 -9.47 -2.66
CA ILE A 19 39.93 -9.31 -3.68
C ILE A 19 38.57 -9.74 -3.12
N VAL A 20 38.58 -10.74 -2.22
CA VAL A 20 37.41 -11.22 -1.50
C VAL A 20 36.77 -10.14 -0.63
N ASN A 21 37.55 -9.32 0.08
CA ASN A 21 37.00 -8.23 0.91
C ASN A 21 36.36 -7.14 0.04
N TYR A 22 36.95 -6.85 -1.13
CA TYR A 22 36.39 -5.87 -2.06
C TYR A 22 35.08 -6.36 -2.69
N LEU A 23 35.01 -7.65 -3.06
CA LEU A 23 33.78 -8.27 -3.55
C LEU A 23 32.69 -8.33 -2.48
N VAL A 24 33.03 -8.62 -1.22
CA VAL A 24 32.07 -8.62 -0.11
C VAL A 24 31.51 -7.21 0.14
N LEU A 25 32.35 -6.17 0.08
CA LEU A 25 31.91 -4.78 0.22
C LEU A 25 31.00 -4.35 -0.95
N ILE A 26 31.34 -4.73 -2.19
CA ILE A 26 30.48 -4.49 -3.36
C ILE A 26 29.15 -5.22 -3.19
N CYS A 27 29.15 -6.50 -2.82
CA CYS A 27 27.92 -7.25 -2.59
C CYS A 27 27.10 -6.63 -1.47
N ALA A 28 27.70 -6.19 -0.37
CA ALA A 28 27.00 -5.50 0.71
C ALA A 28 26.41 -4.16 0.25
N LEU A 29 27.15 -3.37 -0.54
CA LEU A 29 26.67 -2.12 -1.13
C LEU A 29 25.54 -2.37 -2.13
N VAL A 30 25.67 -3.36 -3.00
CA VAL A 30 24.63 -3.73 -3.97
C VAL A 30 23.41 -4.26 -3.23
N LEU A 31 23.55 -5.09 -2.20
CA LEU A 31 22.43 -5.55 -1.37
C LEU A 31 21.78 -4.40 -0.59
N TRP A 32 22.57 -3.43 -0.11
CA TRP A 32 22.06 -2.27 0.61
C TRP A 32 21.34 -1.28 -0.33
N ILE A 33 21.89 -1.01 -1.51
CA ILE A 33 21.27 -0.24 -2.58
C ILE A 33 20.01 -0.95 -3.10
N SER A 34 20.06 -2.27 -3.29
CA SER A 34 18.91 -3.08 -3.72
C SER A 34 17.82 -3.09 -2.64
N SER A 35 18.20 -3.14 -1.37
CA SER A 35 17.30 -3.03 -0.20
C SER A 35 16.66 -1.64 -0.11
N GLN A 36 17.43 -0.56 -0.39
CA GLN A 36 16.89 0.80 -0.49
C GLN A 36 15.96 0.97 -1.70
N HIS A 37 16.30 0.40 -2.86
CA HIS A 37 15.47 0.44 -4.08
C HIS A 37 14.21 -0.43 -3.99
N THR A 38 14.16 -1.43 -3.10
CA THR A 38 12.95 -2.21 -2.84
C THR A 38 12.02 -1.55 -1.81
N LEU A 39 12.46 -0.52 -1.09
CA LEU A 39 11.73 0.08 0.03
C LEU A 39 10.75 1.20 -0.35
N SER A 40 10.84 1.76 -1.55
CA SER A 40 9.78 2.61 -2.08
C SER A 40 9.50 2.21 -3.52
N LYS A 41 8.63 1.21 -3.71
CA LYS A 41 7.82 1.23 -4.91
C LYS A 41 7.07 2.56 -4.88
N ASP A 42 7.38 3.41 -5.86
CA ASP A 42 6.65 4.65 -6.09
C ASP A 42 5.16 4.32 -6.13
N ILE A 43 4.43 4.75 -5.10
CA ILE A 43 3.01 4.48 -4.93
C ILE A 43 2.21 4.94 -6.15
N LYS A 44 2.66 6.02 -6.80
CA LYS A 44 2.09 6.48 -8.07
C LYS A 44 2.18 5.41 -9.14
N THR A 45 3.35 4.80 -9.31
CA THR A 45 3.55 3.71 -10.27
C THR A 45 2.62 2.52 -9.98
N GLU A 46 2.51 2.09 -8.72
CA GLU A 46 1.61 0.98 -8.35
C GLU A 46 0.13 1.32 -8.60
N VAL A 47 -0.32 2.52 -8.22
CA VAL A 47 -1.70 2.98 -8.41
C VAL A 47 -2.04 3.11 -9.90
N LEU A 48 -1.15 3.70 -10.70
CA LEU A 48 -1.34 3.80 -12.15
C LEU A 48 -1.39 2.41 -12.80
N GLN A 49 -0.47 1.51 -12.45
CA GLN A 49 -0.49 0.13 -12.97
C GLN A 49 -1.78 -0.63 -12.64
N ARG A 50 -2.37 -0.40 -11.46
CA ARG A 50 -3.67 -0.98 -11.09
C ARG A 50 -4.81 -0.34 -11.87
N CYS A 51 -4.77 0.97 -12.05
CA CYS A 51 -5.79 1.71 -12.80
C CYS A 51 -5.87 1.28 -14.26
N GLU A 52 -4.72 1.11 -14.93
CA GLU A 52 -4.65 0.71 -16.35
C GLU A 52 -5.28 -0.66 -16.65
N LYS A 53 -5.65 -1.45 -15.63
CA LYS A 53 -6.46 -2.66 -15.82
C LYS A 53 -7.92 -2.35 -16.15
N TYR A 54 -8.35 -1.10 -16.00
CA TYR A 54 -9.68 -0.58 -16.27
C TYR A 54 -9.61 0.47 -17.40
N ASN A 55 -9.54 -0.03 -18.64
CA ASN A 55 -9.26 0.73 -19.88
C ASN A 55 -10.20 1.91 -20.21
N GLU A 56 -11.28 2.12 -19.45
CA GLU A 56 -12.30 3.15 -19.73
C GLU A 56 -12.07 4.47 -18.97
N ASN A 57 -11.06 4.53 -18.10
CA ASN A 57 -10.81 5.65 -17.21
C ASN A 57 -9.48 6.36 -17.49
N ASP A 58 -9.45 7.69 -17.32
CA ASP A 58 -8.22 8.47 -17.41
C ASP A 58 -7.42 8.35 -16.11
N CYS A 59 -6.47 7.42 -16.10
CA CYS A 59 -5.69 7.07 -14.91
C CYS A 59 -4.81 8.20 -14.39
N GLN A 60 -4.34 9.10 -15.27
CA GLN A 60 -3.60 10.29 -14.83
C GLN A 60 -4.54 11.29 -14.15
N LYS A 61 -5.73 11.51 -14.71
CA LYS A 61 -6.74 12.36 -14.09
C LYS A 61 -7.18 11.82 -12.72
N ILE A 62 -7.39 10.51 -12.61
CA ILE A 62 -7.71 9.85 -11.32
C ILE A 62 -6.57 10.04 -10.33
N TRP A 63 -5.32 9.82 -10.75
CA TRP A 63 -4.15 10.05 -9.89
C TRP A 63 -4.07 11.50 -9.40
N THR A 64 -4.27 12.47 -10.28
CA THR A 64 -4.30 13.89 -9.90
C THR A 64 -5.41 14.20 -8.91
N ALA A 65 -6.63 13.68 -9.13
CA ALA A 65 -7.74 13.85 -8.19
C ALA A 65 -7.48 13.17 -6.84
N PHE A 66 -6.76 12.04 -6.85
CA PHE A 66 -6.33 11.35 -5.64
C PHE A 66 -5.33 12.18 -4.82
N GLU A 67 -4.30 12.74 -5.44
CA GLU A 67 -3.32 13.59 -4.76
C GLU A 67 -3.94 14.87 -4.18
N GLN A 68 -4.88 15.49 -4.92
CA GLN A 68 -5.58 16.70 -4.47
C GLN A 68 -6.27 16.54 -3.10
N ALA A 69 -6.64 15.32 -2.72
CA ALA A 69 -7.33 15.07 -1.48
C ALA A 69 -6.45 15.27 -0.23
N TYR A 70 -5.14 14.99 -0.31
CA TYR A 70 -4.26 14.92 0.87
C TYR A 70 -2.88 15.57 0.72
N VAL A 71 -2.37 15.81 -0.50
CA VAL A 71 -1.03 16.37 -0.70
C VAL A 71 -0.92 17.76 -0.10
N GLY A 72 0.18 18.03 0.61
CA GLY A 72 0.43 19.31 1.28
C GLY A 72 -0.39 19.57 2.54
N ARG A 73 -1.21 18.60 3.00
CA ARG A 73 -2.06 18.73 4.19
C ARG A 73 -1.43 18.13 5.44
N ASP A 74 -1.98 18.50 6.60
CA ASP A 74 -1.70 17.76 7.83
C ASP A 74 -2.29 16.35 7.72
N THR A 75 -1.46 15.35 8.01
CA THR A 75 -1.85 13.94 7.90
C THR A 75 -2.96 13.52 8.86
N CYS A 76 -3.27 14.29 9.89
CA CYS A 76 -4.38 14.01 10.80
C CYS A 76 -5.62 14.88 10.54
N ASP A 77 -5.57 15.76 9.55
CA ASP A 77 -6.67 16.66 9.18
C ASP A 77 -6.96 16.58 7.67
N VAL A 78 -7.42 15.39 7.24
CA VAL A 78 -7.94 15.18 5.89
C VAL A 78 -9.42 14.81 5.99
N PRO A 79 -10.34 15.77 5.77
CA PRO A 79 -11.78 15.51 5.74
C PRO A 79 -12.16 14.48 4.67
N VAL A 80 -13.28 13.78 4.86
CA VAL A 80 -13.75 12.75 3.93
C VAL A 80 -14.17 13.34 2.59
N GLU A 81 -14.68 14.58 2.61
CA GLU A 81 -15.17 15.35 1.46
C GLU A 81 -14.05 15.72 0.48
N ASN A 82 -12.79 15.73 0.93
CA ASN A 82 -11.66 15.95 0.06
C ASN A 82 -11.53 14.88 -1.03
N TYR A 83 -12.14 13.70 -0.84
CA TYR A 83 -12.14 12.61 -1.82
C TYR A 83 -13.34 12.64 -2.79
N ASP A 84 -14.23 13.64 -2.69
CA ASP A 84 -15.41 13.73 -3.57
C ASP A 84 -15.00 13.85 -5.03
N THR A 85 -14.05 14.74 -5.33
CA THR A 85 -13.51 14.92 -6.68
C THR A 85 -12.93 13.61 -7.25
N LEU A 86 -12.27 12.80 -6.42
CA LEU A 86 -11.74 11.50 -6.84
C LEU A 86 -12.87 10.53 -7.21
N ILE A 87 -13.89 10.46 -6.36
CA ILE A 87 -15.05 9.59 -6.56
C ILE A 87 -15.80 9.98 -7.84
N ASP A 88 -16.04 11.27 -8.05
CA ASP A 88 -16.75 11.80 -9.22
C ASP A 88 -15.95 11.67 -10.52
N THR A 89 -14.62 11.52 -10.43
CA THR A 89 -13.75 11.34 -11.60
C THR A 89 -13.89 9.94 -12.21
N VAL A 90 -14.25 8.93 -11.42
CA VAL A 90 -14.34 7.54 -11.87
C VAL A 90 -15.67 7.27 -12.54
N LYS A 91 -15.61 6.68 -13.74
CA LYS A 91 -16.78 6.14 -14.42
C LYS A 91 -16.89 4.66 -14.11
N GLN A 92 -17.77 4.32 -13.19
CA GLN A 92 -18.10 2.94 -12.88
C GLN A 92 -19.51 2.82 -12.33
N GLU A 93 -20.30 1.93 -12.94
CA GLU A 93 -21.62 1.57 -12.42
C GLU A 93 -21.52 0.37 -11.46
N ILE A 94 -22.19 0.47 -10.31
CA ILE A 94 -22.32 -0.65 -9.38
C ILE A 94 -23.45 -1.56 -9.85
N GLN A 95 -23.15 -2.85 -10.03
CA GLN A 95 -24.12 -3.82 -10.51
C GLN A 95 -25.12 -4.18 -9.40
N CYS A 96 -26.42 -4.01 -9.67
CA CYS A 96 -27.47 -4.37 -8.73
C CYS A 96 -27.41 -5.86 -8.32
N ASP A 97 -27.88 -6.16 -7.11
CA ASP A 97 -27.94 -7.50 -6.51
C ASP A 97 -26.58 -8.19 -6.27
N LYS A 98 -25.46 -7.51 -6.60
CA LYS A 98 -24.10 -8.06 -6.47
C LYS A 98 -23.35 -7.57 -5.24
N THR A 99 -23.80 -6.53 -4.56
CA THR A 99 -23.05 -5.96 -3.43
C THR A 99 -22.83 -6.96 -2.31
N LEU A 100 -21.57 -7.06 -1.87
CA LEU A 100 -21.11 -7.81 -0.72
C LEU A 100 -20.26 -6.92 0.19
N PHE A 101 -20.83 -6.50 1.31
CA PHE A 101 -20.08 -5.86 2.38
C PHE A 101 -19.35 -6.91 3.21
N TRP A 102 -18.32 -6.48 3.94
CA TRP A 102 -17.62 -7.33 4.89
C TRP A 102 -17.16 -6.52 6.10
N SER A 103 -17.12 -7.16 7.27
CA SER A 103 -16.55 -6.58 8.48
C SER A 103 -15.74 -7.63 9.23
N LYS A 104 -14.46 -7.31 9.49
CA LYS A 104 -13.48 -8.19 10.15
C LYS A 104 -13.28 -9.55 9.42
N SER A 105 -13.65 -9.63 8.14
CA SER A 105 -13.77 -10.87 7.35
C SER A 105 -13.24 -10.72 5.91
N LYS A 106 -12.37 -9.72 5.67
CA LYS A 106 -11.82 -9.33 4.36
C LYS A 106 -11.38 -10.52 3.51
N ASP A 107 -10.45 -11.32 4.02
CA ASP A 107 -9.85 -12.43 3.27
C ASP A 107 -10.88 -13.46 2.81
N LEU A 108 -11.89 -13.72 3.65
CA LEU A 108 -12.99 -14.61 3.32
C LEU A 108 -13.90 -14.00 2.25
N ALA A 109 -14.20 -12.70 2.35
CA ALA A 109 -15.00 -11.99 1.37
C ALA A 109 -14.35 -12.00 -0.02
N HIS A 110 -13.05 -11.68 -0.12
CA HIS A 110 -12.32 -11.75 -1.39
C HIS A 110 -12.18 -13.18 -1.93
N ALA A 111 -11.95 -14.16 -1.06
CA ALA A 111 -11.93 -15.56 -1.47
C ALA A 111 -13.31 -16.00 -2.03
N PHE A 112 -14.39 -15.45 -1.47
CA PHE A 112 -15.75 -15.68 -1.93
C PHE A 112 -15.99 -15.03 -3.30
N THR A 113 -15.72 -13.74 -3.49
CA THR A 113 -15.95 -13.03 -4.77
C THR A 113 -15.09 -13.56 -5.90
N LYS A 114 -13.82 -13.94 -5.62
CA LYS A 114 -12.94 -14.59 -6.60
C LYS A 114 -13.50 -15.91 -7.14
N LYS A 115 -14.19 -16.69 -6.29
CA LYS A 115 -14.85 -17.96 -6.68
C LYS A 115 -16.27 -17.74 -7.22
N ARG A 116 -16.96 -16.70 -6.76
CA ARG A 116 -18.35 -16.39 -7.06
C ARG A 116 -18.43 -15.00 -7.69
N LYS A 117 -18.23 -14.94 -9.01
CA LYS A 117 -18.32 -13.70 -9.81
C LYS A 117 -19.71 -13.02 -9.81
N CYS A 118 -20.66 -13.53 -9.04
CA CYS A 118 -21.97 -12.93 -8.82
C CYS A 118 -22.00 -11.94 -7.64
N LYS A 119 -20.90 -11.78 -6.90
CA LYS A 119 -20.76 -10.80 -5.83
C LYS A 119 -19.54 -9.90 -6.04
N MET A 120 -19.60 -8.71 -5.46
CA MET A 120 -18.62 -7.63 -5.61
C MET A 120 -18.46 -6.89 -4.28
N THR A 121 -17.23 -6.77 -3.78
CA THR A 121 -16.91 -5.90 -2.64
C THR A 121 -16.51 -4.49 -3.11
N LEU A 122 -16.29 -3.56 -2.17
CA LEU A 122 -15.74 -2.24 -2.50
C LEU A 122 -14.38 -2.37 -3.20
N GLU A 123 -13.54 -3.30 -2.78
CA GLU A 123 -12.21 -3.54 -3.36
C GLU A 123 -12.25 -4.18 -4.75
N ASP A 124 -13.41 -4.68 -5.19
CA ASP A 124 -13.63 -5.11 -6.57
C ASP A 124 -14.03 -3.94 -7.50
N THR A 125 -14.24 -2.72 -6.95
CA THR A 125 -14.42 -1.47 -7.73
C THR A 125 -13.06 -0.90 -8.18
N LEU A 126 -13.04 0.06 -9.11
CA LEU A 126 -11.80 0.69 -9.59
C LEU A 126 -11.01 1.33 -8.45
N LEU A 127 -11.63 2.24 -7.69
CA LEU A 127 -10.95 2.95 -6.61
C LEU A 127 -10.53 2.00 -5.48
N GLY A 128 -11.42 1.05 -5.12
CA GLY A 128 -11.10 0.05 -4.12
C GLY A 128 -9.91 -0.81 -4.56
N TYR A 129 -9.92 -1.33 -5.78
CA TYR A 129 -8.84 -2.16 -6.34
C TYR A 129 -7.51 -1.40 -6.39
N MET A 130 -7.53 -0.16 -6.88
CA MET A 130 -6.35 0.68 -7.01
C MET A 130 -5.67 0.91 -5.65
N LEU A 131 -6.46 1.16 -4.61
CA LEU A 131 -5.96 1.59 -3.31
C LEU A 131 -5.92 0.47 -2.26
N ASP A 132 -6.31 -0.75 -2.64
CA ASP A 132 -6.37 -1.88 -1.71
C ASP A 132 -5.00 -2.23 -1.11
N GLY A 133 -4.93 -2.25 0.22
CA GLY A 133 -3.71 -2.58 0.96
C GLY A 133 -2.58 -1.54 0.86
N LEU A 134 -2.84 -0.36 0.26
CA LEU A 134 -1.88 0.73 0.20
C LEU A 134 -2.02 1.66 1.41
N THR A 135 -0.91 2.32 1.74
CA THR A 135 -0.85 3.37 2.76
C THR A 135 -0.26 4.61 2.12
N TRP A 136 -0.87 5.78 2.36
CA TRP A 136 -0.41 7.05 1.82
C TRP A 136 -0.65 8.20 2.79
N CYS A 137 0.21 9.20 2.68
CA CYS A 137 0.08 10.48 3.37
C CYS A 137 0.90 11.56 2.67
N SER A 138 0.78 12.79 3.15
CA SER A 138 1.68 13.89 2.84
C SER A 138 1.93 14.70 4.10
N LYS A 139 2.76 15.74 3.99
CA LYS A 139 3.09 16.67 5.07
C LYS A 139 2.76 18.11 4.64
N PRO A 140 2.50 19.01 5.60
CA PRO A 140 2.32 20.43 5.29
C PRO A 140 3.45 20.99 4.43
N GLY A 141 3.11 21.60 3.29
CA GLY A 141 4.06 22.19 2.35
C GLY A 141 4.84 21.18 1.48
N SER A 142 4.55 19.89 1.55
CA SER A 142 5.11 18.87 0.66
C SER A 142 4.25 18.71 -0.60
N GLU A 143 4.91 18.53 -1.75
CA GLU A 143 4.26 18.15 -3.02
C GLU A 143 4.28 16.64 -3.23
N GLU A 144 4.80 15.87 -2.27
CA GLU A 144 5.04 14.44 -2.43
C GLU A 144 3.99 13.60 -1.70
N THR A 145 3.70 12.44 -2.29
CA THR A 145 3.00 11.34 -1.62
C THR A 145 4.02 10.43 -0.93
N LEU A 146 3.87 10.28 0.38
CA LEU A 146 4.67 9.38 1.21
C LEU A 146 3.92 8.07 1.45
N ASN A 147 4.62 6.94 1.33
CA ASN A 147 4.12 5.59 1.65
C ASN A 147 4.68 5.04 2.98
N CYS A 148 5.57 5.80 3.64
CA CYS A 148 6.23 5.45 4.90
C CYS A 148 5.99 6.54 5.94
N GLY A 149 5.89 6.16 7.21
CA GLY A 149 5.74 7.11 8.32
C GLY A 149 4.35 7.74 8.44
N CYS A 150 3.34 7.19 7.78
CA CYS A 150 1.96 7.64 7.90
C CYS A 150 1.33 7.17 9.21
N PRO A 151 0.44 7.97 9.84
CA PRO A 151 -0.25 7.59 11.06
C PRO A 151 -1.24 6.45 10.79
N GLU A 152 -1.33 5.53 11.75
CA GLU A 152 -2.41 4.54 11.77
C GLU A 152 -3.74 5.20 12.17
N TRP A 153 -4.85 4.54 11.83
CA TRP A 153 -6.20 4.97 12.19
C TRP A 153 -6.42 5.14 13.71
N THR A 154 -5.68 4.39 14.53
CA THR A 154 -5.71 4.49 16.01
C THR A 154 -5.08 5.78 16.53
N LYS A 155 -4.20 6.42 15.75
CA LYS A 155 -3.51 7.65 16.14
C LYS A 155 -4.33 8.90 15.81
N CYS A 156 -5.03 8.90 14.68
CA CYS A 156 -5.99 9.94 14.33
C CYS A 156 -7.03 9.43 13.33
N GLY A 157 -8.31 9.73 13.59
CA GLY A 157 -9.44 9.17 12.84
C GLY A 157 -9.64 9.73 11.43
N ASN A 158 -9.06 10.89 11.12
CA ASN A 158 -9.18 11.60 9.84
C ASN A 158 -7.86 11.64 9.08
N ASN A 159 -7.09 10.55 9.13
CA ASN A 159 -5.93 10.38 8.25
C ASN A 159 -6.37 10.08 6.79
N PRO A 160 -5.52 10.36 5.78
CA PRO A 160 -5.87 10.19 4.36
C PRO A 160 -6.47 8.83 4.01
N VAL A 161 -5.88 7.74 4.52
CA VAL A 161 -6.33 6.37 4.26
C VAL A 161 -7.72 6.13 4.86
N SER A 162 -7.90 6.49 6.13
CA SER A 162 -9.16 6.30 6.83
C SER A 162 -10.27 7.15 6.23
N SER A 163 -9.97 8.39 5.85
CA SER A 163 -10.92 9.29 5.22
C SER A 163 -11.36 8.81 3.84
N PHE A 164 -10.42 8.29 3.04
CA PHE A 164 -10.74 7.64 1.76
C PHE A 164 -11.69 6.46 1.96
N TRP A 165 -11.34 5.49 2.82
CA TRP A 165 -12.16 4.29 2.99
C TRP A 165 -13.54 4.60 3.56
N LYS A 166 -13.65 5.59 4.46
CA LYS A 166 -14.95 6.09 4.94
C LYS A 166 -15.78 6.65 3.78
N ARG A 167 -15.19 7.53 2.96
CA ARG A 167 -15.92 8.17 1.86
C ARG A 167 -16.29 7.19 0.75
N ALA A 168 -15.36 6.34 0.33
CA ALA A 168 -15.56 5.32 -0.68
C ALA A 168 -16.61 4.28 -0.23
N SER A 169 -16.59 3.87 1.04
CA SER A 169 -17.62 2.96 1.60
C SER A 169 -19.01 3.61 1.59
N ALA A 170 -19.10 4.89 1.98
CA ALA A 170 -20.37 5.62 1.93
C ALA A 170 -20.91 5.72 0.50
N ASN A 171 -20.05 6.04 -0.47
CA ASN A 171 -20.44 6.11 -1.88
C ASN A 171 -20.87 4.74 -2.45
N PHE A 172 -20.15 3.67 -2.12
CA PHE A 172 -20.48 2.30 -2.55
C PHE A 172 -21.80 1.81 -1.96
N ALA A 173 -22.06 2.13 -0.68
CA ALA A 173 -23.35 1.86 -0.06
C ALA A 173 -24.49 2.65 -0.71
N ALA A 174 -24.28 3.96 -0.96
CA ALA A 174 -25.28 4.80 -1.61
C ALA A 174 -25.57 4.38 -3.07
N SER A 175 -24.57 3.83 -3.76
CA SER A 175 -24.69 3.35 -5.15
C SER A 175 -25.24 1.92 -5.25
N THR A 176 -25.42 1.23 -4.13
CA THR A 176 -25.94 -0.15 -4.13
C THR A 176 -27.44 -0.18 -4.42
N CYS A 177 -27.84 -1.07 -5.32
CA CYS A 177 -29.22 -1.33 -5.68
C CYS A 177 -29.58 -2.82 -5.56
N GLY A 178 -30.85 -3.10 -5.28
CA GLY A 178 -31.34 -4.47 -5.08
C GLY A 178 -30.83 -5.11 -3.79
N HIS A 179 -30.52 -6.40 -3.83
CA HIS A 179 -30.10 -7.18 -2.68
C HIS A 179 -28.61 -7.00 -2.36
N ALA A 180 -28.34 -6.43 -1.19
CA ALA A 180 -27.02 -6.44 -0.59
C ALA A 180 -26.85 -7.62 0.38
N SER A 181 -25.60 -8.04 0.59
CA SER A 181 -25.25 -9.03 1.61
C SER A 181 -24.04 -8.54 2.41
N VAL A 182 -23.86 -9.03 3.64
CA VAL A 182 -22.70 -8.72 4.47
C VAL A 182 -22.09 -10.00 5.04
N LEU A 183 -20.76 -10.11 5.01
CA LEU A 183 -20.02 -11.14 5.72
C LEU A 183 -19.45 -10.59 7.02
N LEU A 184 -19.88 -11.15 8.14
CA LEU A 184 -19.36 -10.82 9.46
C LEU A 184 -18.46 -11.92 9.98
N ASN A 185 -17.46 -11.55 10.78
CA ASN A 185 -16.62 -12.52 11.47
C ASN A 185 -17.31 -12.99 12.76
N ALA A 186 -17.88 -14.19 12.73
CA ALA A 186 -18.56 -14.79 13.90
C ALA A 186 -17.61 -15.10 15.07
N SER A 187 -16.30 -15.17 14.84
CA SER A 187 -15.30 -15.34 15.90
C SER A 187 -14.94 -14.03 16.60
N ALA A 188 -15.27 -12.87 16.01
CA ALA A 188 -15.12 -11.58 16.65
C ALA A 188 -16.24 -11.31 17.66
N LYS A 189 -15.93 -10.60 18.75
CA LYS A 189 -16.91 -10.19 19.77
C LYS A 189 -16.91 -8.67 19.91
N PRO A 190 -18.02 -7.98 19.60
CA PRO A 190 -19.19 -8.49 18.86
C PRO A 190 -18.87 -8.73 17.37
N PRO A 191 -19.62 -9.63 16.69
CA PRO A 191 -19.48 -9.83 15.23
C PRO A 191 -19.83 -8.58 14.42
N TYR A 192 -20.78 -7.78 14.90
CA TYR A 192 -21.13 -6.46 14.37
C TYR A 192 -20.73 -5.39 15.39
N ASP A 193 -20.11 -4.33 14.90
CA ASP A 193 -19.51 -3.27 15.69
C ASP A 193 -20.01 -1.93 15.14
N PRO A 194 -20.90 -1.21 15.85
CA PRO A 194 -21.52 0.00 15.32
C PRO A 194 -20.54 1.19 15.23
N ASP A 195 -19.42 1.11 15.94
CA ASP A 195 -18.44 2.19 16.06
C ASP A 195 -17.23 2.02 15.10
N ARG A 196 -17.28 1.03 14.20
CA ARG A 196 -16.16 0.65 13.33
C ARG A 196 -16.50 0.73 11.84
#